data_AF-A0A8S0GPF7-F1
#
_entry.id   AF-A0A8S0GPF7-F1
#
_cell.length_a   1.000
_cell.length_b   1.000
_cell.length_c   1.000
_cell.angle_alpha   90.00
_cell.angle_beta   90.00
_cell.angle_gamma   90.00
#
_symmetry.space_group_name_H-M   'P 1'
#
loop_
_entity.id
_entity.type
_entity.pdbx_description
1 polymer ?
#
loop_
_entity_poly.entity_id
_entity_poly.type
_entity_poly.pdbx_seq_one_letter_code
_entity_poly.pdbx_strand_id
1 'polypeptide(L)'
;MRQKPTVLAREIVATSRLFCVEEVQLRFSNGVERTYERLVGKGAGYGAVMIVAMLDAEHAVLVEEYCGGTDAYELSLPKGLIEPGRMCWQRPSASSRKRPGLARGNWST
;
A
#
# COMPACT_ATOMS: atom_id res chain seq x y z
N MET A 1 18.81 19.28 -12.66
CA MET A 1 17.66 18.35 -12.50
C MET A 1 18.19 16.99 -12.07
N ARG A 2 17.54 16.30 -11.13
CA ARG A 2 17.95 14.93 -10.76
C ARG A 2 17.57 13.97 -11.89
N GLN A 3 18.55 13.30 -12.49
CA GLN A 3 18.33 12.28 -13.51
C GLN A 3 17.93 10.98 -12.83
N LYS A 4 16.90 10.30 -13.33
CA LYS A 4 16.54 8.97 -12.84
C LYS A 4 17.64 7.97 -13.23
N PRO A 5 17.98 7.01 -12.37
CA PRO A 5 18.89 5.94 -12.74
C PRO A 5 18.28 5.07 -13.86
N THR A 6 19.14 4.51 -14.68
CA THR A 6 18.78 3.54 -15.73
C THR A 6 18.59 2.18 -15.10
N VAL A 7 17.47 1.51 -15.40
CA VAL A 7 17.27 0.11 -15.01
C VAL A 7 18.02 -0.77 -15.99
N LEU A 8 18.95 -1.58 -15.49
CA LEU A 8 19.73 -2.51 -16.29
C LEU A 8 19.05 -3.89 -16.38
N ALA A 9 18.57 -4.39 -15.23
CA ALA A 9 17.93 -5.70 -15.13
C ALA A 9 16.89 -5.72 -14.00
N ARG A 10 15.96 -6.67 -14.10
CA ARG A 10 14.95 -6.99 -13.08
C ARG A 10 14.76 -8.49 -13.00
N GLU A 11 14.71 -9.02 -11.79
CA GLU A 11 14.49 -10.44 -11.56
C GLU A 11 13.68 -10.68 -10.29
N ILE A 12 12.77 -11.65 -10.32
CA ILE A 12 12.10 -12.10 -9.10
C ILE A 12 13.02 -13.06 -8.37
N VAL A 13 13.59 -12.61 -7.25
CA VAL A 13 14.56 -13.38 -6.45
C VAL A 13 13.91 -14.17 -5.32
N ALA A 14 12.72 -13.76 -4.87
CA ALA A 14 11.96 -14.50 -3.87
C ALA A 14 10.46 -14.31 -4.02
N THR A 15 9.71 -15.35 -3.65
CA THR A 15 8.26 -15.35 -3.74
C THR A 15 7.67 -16.16 -2.58
N SER A 16 6.78 -15.55 -1.80
CA SER A 16 6.03 -16.19 -0.71
C SER A 16 4.52 -16.15 -0.97
N ARG A 17 3.68 -16.55 -0.02
CA ARG A 17 2.21 -16.43 -0.17
C ARG A 17 1.75 -14.97 -0.34
N LEU A 18 2.37 -14.03 0.37
CA LEU A 18 1.94 -12.62 0.41
C LEU A 18 2.89 -11.66 -0.29
N PHE A 19 4.17 -12.00 -0.40
CA PHE A 19 5.20 -11.10 -0.90
C PHE A 19 5.87 -11.65 -2.15
N CYS A 20 6.29 -10.74 -3.02
CA CYS A 20 7.16 -11.00 -4.15
C CYS A 20 8.30 -9.99 -4.07
N VAL A 21 9.54 -10.47 -4.05
CA VAL A 21 10.74 -9.63 -3.99
C VAL A 21 11.34 -9.58 -5.39
N GLU A 22 11.42 -8.38 -5.95
CA GLU A 22 12.11 -8.11 -7.21
C GLU A 22 13.45 -7.45 -6.92
N GLU A 23 14.52 -8.06 -7.41
CA GLU A 23 15.83 -7.44 -7.54
C GLU A 23 15.81 -6.48 -8.75
N VAL A 24 16.34 -5.27 -8.56
CA VAL A 24 16.48 -4.24 -9.58
C VAL A 24 17.92 -3.76 -9.61
N GLN A 25 18.58 -3.92 -10.76
CA GLN A 25 19.92 -3.41 -11.00
C GLN A 25 19.81 -2.03 -11.65
N LEU A 26 20.44 -1.03 -11.03
CA LEU A 26 20.34 0.38 -11.39
C LEU A 26 21.72 0.96 -11.70
N ARG A 27 21.83 1.75 -12.77
CA ARG A 27 22.98 2.61 -13.07
C ARG A 27 22.62 4.07 -12.84
N PHE A 28 23.34 4.74 -11.94
CA PHE A 28 23.15 6.15 -11.64
C PHE A 28 23.91 7.05 -12.64
N SER A 29 23.56 8.34 -12.68
CA SER A 29 24.19 9.31 -13.58
C SER A 29 25.68 9.53 -13.34
N ASN A 30 26.19 9.16 -12.16
CA ASN A 30 27.61 9.16 -11.84
C ASN A 30 28.33 7.85 -12.27
N GLY A 31 27.66 6.99 -13.05
CA GLY A 31 28.20 5.73 -13.55
C GLY A 31 28.18 4.58 -12.53
N VAL A 32 27.80 4.85 -11.27
CA VAL A 32 27.77 3.83 -10.22
C VAL A 32 26.61 2.87 -10.44
N GLU A 33 26.90 1.58 -10.34
CA GLU A 33 25.89 0.51 -10.39
C GLU A 33 25.56 -0.01 -9.00
N ARG A 34 24.28 -0.26 -8.75
CA ARG A 34 23.76 -0.80 -7.49
C ARG A 34 22.61 -1.76 -7.74
N THR A 35 22.57 -2.79 -6.91
CA THR A 35 21.48 -3.76 -6.85
C THR A 35 20.61 -3.43 -5.64
N TYR A 36 19.30 -3.38 -5.85
CA TYR A 36 18.31 -3.17 -4.79
C TYR A 36 17.24 -4.24 -4.85
N GLU A 37 16.68 -4.60 -3.70
CA GLU A 37 15.47 -5.39 -3.63
C GLU A 37 14.27 -4.50 -3.32
N ARG A 38 13.13 -4.79 -3.95
CA ARG A 38 11.86 -4.15 -3.64
C ARG A 38 10.74 -5.16 -3.58
N LEU A 39 9.76 -4.91 -2.71
CA LEU A 39 8.51 -5.65 -2.72
C LEU A 39 7.67 -5.21 -3.93
N VAL A 40 7.22 -6.18 -4.72
CA VAL A 40 6.30 -5.96 -5.85
C VAL A 40 4.98 -6.68 -5.59
N GLY A 41 3.87 -6.07 -6.02
CA GLY A 41 2.54 -6.66 -5.87
C GLY A 41 2.39 -7.93 -6.71
N LYS A 42 1.92 -9.02 -6.09
CA LYS A 42 1.59 -10.28 -6.79
C LYS A 42 0.30 -10.15 -7.58
N GLY A 43 0.39 -9.73 -8.84
CA GLY A 43 -0.70 -9.85 -9.81
C GLY A 43 -1.85 -8.85 -9.58
N ALA A 44 -2.15 -8.11 -10.65
CA ALA A 44 -3.20 -7.09 -10.74
C ALA A 44 -2.98 -5.88 -9.83
N GLY A 45 -2.08 -4.99 -10.25
CA GLY A 45 -2.26 -3.53 -10.47
C GLY A 45 -3.10 -2.65 -9.53
N TYR A 46 -3.59 -3.15 -8.41
CA TYR A 46 -4.48 -2.41 -7.54
C TYR A 46 -3.65 -1.87 -6.40
N GLY A 47 -3.38 -0.57 -6.47
CA GLY A 47 -2.70 0.15 -5.39
C GLY A 47 -3.48 0.08 -4.08
N ALA A 48 -2.86 0.54 -3.01
CA ALA A 48 -3.59 0.87 -1.79
C ALA A 48 -4.09 2.32 -1.86
N VAL A 49 -5.27 2.57 -1.31
CA VAL A 49 -5.76 3.92 -1.02
C VAL A 49 -5.62 4.18 0.47
N MET A 50 -5.30 5.44 0.80
CA MET A 50 -5.40 5.99 2.14
C MET A 50 -6.31 7.21 2.06
N ILE A 51 -7.24 7.33 2.99
CA ILE A 51 -8.27 8.37 2.97
C ILE A 51 -8.11 9.24 4.21
N VAL A 52 -8.12 10.56 4.02
CA VAL A 52 -8.27 11.53 5.11
C VAL A 52 -9.73 11.97 5.15
N ALA A 53 -10.50 11.40 6.09
CA ALA A 53 -11.90 11.73 6.27
C ALA A 53 -12.02 12.91 7.25
N MET A 54 -12.31 14.10 6.73
CA MET A 54 -12.50 15.31 7.51
C MET A 54 -13.94 15.40 8.04
N LEU A 55 -14.12 15.59 9.35
CA LEU A 55 -15.41 15.90 9.97
C LEU A 55 -15.76 17.38 9.81
N ASP A 56 -14.73 18.22 9.90
CA ASP A 56 -14.78 19.67 9.70
C ASP A 56 -13.39 20.16 9.25
N ALA A 57 -13.11 21.46 9.33
CA ALA A 57 -11.86 22.06 8.86
C ALA A 57 -10.62 21.63 9.67
N GLU A 58 -10.79 21.17 10.91
CA GLU A 58 -9.69 20.92 11.86
C GLU A 58 -9.61 19.47 12.32
N HIS A 59 -10.69 18.68 12.17
CA HIS A 59 -10.75 17.32 12.70
C HIS A 59 -10.83 16.25 11.60
N ALA A 60 -9.91 15.29 11.67
CA ALA A 60 -9.91 14.09 10.83
C ALA A 60 -10.25 12.82 11.63
N VAL A 61 -10.85 11.83 10.97
CA VAL A 61 -11.16 10.53 11.55
C VAL A 61 -9.98 9.58 11.36
N LEU A 62 -9.59 8.92 12.45
CA LEU A 62 -8.59 7.85 12.48
C LEU A 62 -9.24 6.53 12.89
N VAL A 63 -8.53 5.43 12.63
CA VAL A 63 -8.88 4.08 13.07
C VAL A 63 -7.73 3.49 13.88
N GLU A 64 -8.07 2.76 14.93
CA GLU A 64 -7.11 1.97 15.70
C GLU A 64 -7.24 0.50 15.29
N GLU A 65 -6.15 -0.08 14.80
CA GLU A 65 -6.11 -1.45 14.30
C GLU A 65 -4.89 -2.19 14.88
N TYR A 66 -5.02 -3.49 15.13
CA TYR A 66 -3.87 -4.32 15.49
C TYR A 66 -3.00 -4.59 14.26
N CYS A 67 -1.76 -4.12 14.30
CA CYS A 67 -0.78 -4.25 13.24
C CYS A 67 0.10 -5.48 13.47
N GLY A 68 -0.20 -6.59 12.80
CA GLY A 68 0.57 -7.83 12.93
C GLY A 68 2.04 -7.75 12.50
N GLY A 69 2.45 -6.68 11.80
CA GLY A 69 3.86 -6.43 11.45
C GLY A 69 4.69 -5.82 12.58
N THR A 70 4.06 -5.09 13.50
CA THR A 70 4.69 -4.40 14.63
C THR A 70 4.28 -4.96 15.98
N ASP A 71 3.29 -5.87 15.99
CA ASP A 71 2.70 -6.49 17.18
C ASP A 71 2.14 -5.46 18.18
N ALA A 72 1.48 -4.42 17.64
CA ALA A 72 0.90 -3.35 18.43
C ALA A 72 -0.42 -2.87 17.84
N TYR A 73 -1.26 -2.23 18.66
CA TYR A 73 -2.36 -1.43 18.15
C TYR A 73 -1.84 -0.06 17.71
N GLU A 74 -2.13 0.31 16.46
CA GLU A 74 -1.68 1.57 15.88
C GLU A 74 -2.86 2.41 15.43
N LEU A 75 -2.78 3.71 15.74
CA LEU A 75 -3.71 4.71 15.26
C LEU A 75 -3.26 5.20 13.87
N SER A 76 -4.10 5.01 12.85
CA SER A 76 -3.76 5.34 11.48
C SER A 76 -4.96 5.88 10.68
N LEU A 77 -4.67 6.43 9.50
CA LEU A 77 -5.70 6.81 8.55
C LEU A 77 -6.34 5.56 7.94
N PRO A 78 -7.66 5.57 7.68
CA PRO A 78 -8.31 4.50 6.95
C PRO A 78 -7.59 4.19 5.63
N LYS A 79 -7.18 2.93 5.49
CA LYS A 79 -6.43 2.40 4.34
C LYS A 79 -7.09 1.14 3.82
N GLY A 80 -7.01 0.91 2.52
CA GLY A 80 -7.58 -0.29 1.89
C GLY A 80 -6.93 -0.62 0.56
N LEU A 81 -6.93 -1.90 0.20
CA LEU A 81 -6.56 -2.35 -1.13
C LEU A 81 -7.67 -1.97 -2.11
N ILE A 82 -7.30 -1.54 -3.31
CA ILE A 82 -8.27 -1.34 -4.39
C ILE A 82 -8.77 -2.72 -4.85
N GLU A 83 -10.08 -2.89 -4.96
CA GLU A 83 -10.66 -4.12 -5.50
C GLU A 83 -10.57 -4.14 -7.04
N PRO A 84 -10.42 -5.32 -7.64
CA PRO A 84 -10.46 -5.46 -9.09
C PRO A 84 -11.70 -4.85 -9.74
N GLY A 85 -11.50 -3.99 -10.73
CA GLY A 85 -12.59 -3.32 -11.46
C GLY A 85 -13.21 -2.10 -10.78
N ARG A 86 -12.75 -1.70 -9.58
CA ARG A 86 -13.15 -0.43 -8.95
C ARG A 86 -12.16 0.69 -9.26
N MET A 87 -12.67 1.85 -9.67
CA MET A 87 -11.86 3.06 -9.80
C MET A 87 -11.64 3.69 -8.42
N CYS A 88 -10.45 4.25 -8.17
CA CYS A 88 -10.06 4.82 -6.87
C CYS A 88 -10.98 5.98 -6.39
N TRP A 89 -11.64 6.69 -7.31
CA TRP A 89 -12.55 7.79 -6.99
C TRP A 89 -14.01 7.37 -6.77
N GLN A 90 -14.35 6.09 -6.96
CA GLN A 90 -15.70 5.64 -6.66
C GLN A 90 -15.95 5.72 -5.15
N ARG A 91 -17.04 6.39 -4.79
CA ARG A 91 -17.46 6.57 -3.39
C ARG A 91 -17.43 5.21 -2.67
N PRO A 92 -16.82 5.11 -1.49
CA PRO A 92 -16.96 3.92 -0.66
C PRO A 92 -18.45 3.58 -0.54
N SER A 93 -18.83 2.36 -0.89
CA SER A 93 -20.23 1.94 -0.84
C SER A 93 -20.77 2.03 0.59
N ALA A 94 -22.08 2.15 0.79
CA ALA A 94 -22.65 2.23 2.15
C ALA A 94 -22.30 1.00 3.03
N SER A 95 -21.95 -0.14 2.43
CA SER A 95 -21.39 -1.33 3.11
C SER A 95 -20.01 -1.08 3.75
N SER A 96 -19.28 -0.06 3.29
CA SER A 96 -17.98 0.39 3.79
C SER A 96 -18.11 1.36 4.97
N ARG A 97 -19.28 1.97 5.17
CA ARG A 97 -19.54 2.83 6.34
C ARG A 97 -19.90 1.94 7.54
N LYS A 98 -18.89 1.29 8.12
CA LYS A 98 -19.06 0.47 9.32
C LYS A 98 -19.21 1.34 10.56
N ARG A 99 -20.19 1.01 11.38
CA ARG A 99 -20.38 1.60 12.71
C ARG A 99 -19.15 1.30 13.59
N PRO A 100 -18.67 2.27 14.38
CA PRO A 100 -17.68 1.99 15.42
C PRO A 100 -18.29 0.97 16.39
N GLY A 101 -17.76 -0.25 16.43
CA GLY A 101 -18.20 -1.31 17.34
C GLY A 101 -18.64 -2.64 16.71
N LEU A 102 -18.67 -2.79 15.37
CA LEU A 102 -18.99 -4.10 14.75
C LEU A 102 -17.97 -4.49 13.67
N ALA A 103 -16.78 -4.91 14.12
CA ALA A 103 -15.73 -5.43 13.27
C ALA A 103 -15.99 -6.90 12.87
N ARG A 104 -16.86 -7.14 11.88
CA ARG A 104 -16.82 -8.36 11.04
C ARG A 104 -17.20 -8.03 9.59
N GLY A 105 -16.28 -8.22 8.65
CA GLY A 105 -16.47 -8.03 7.20
C GLY A 105 -15.33 -7.28 6.50
N ASN A 106 -14.62 -7.97 5.61
CA ASN A 106 -13.60 -7.59 4.61
C ASN A 106 -13.09 -6.14 4.51
N TRP A 107 -12.72 -5.54 5.62
CA TRP A 107 -11.51 -4.73 5.68
C TRP A 107 -10.47 -5.71 6.21
N SER A 108 -9.37 -5.91 5.50
CA SER A 108 -8.34 -6.84 5.96
C SER A 108 -7.86 -6.44 7.36
N THR A 109 -8.29 -7.22 8.36
CA THR A 109 -7.38 -7.80 9.35
C THR A 109 -6.21 -8.47 8.65
#